data_AF-A0A972DN98-F1
#
_entry.id   AF-A0A972DN98-F1
#
_cell.length_a   1.000
_cell.length_b   1.000
_cell.length_c   1.000
_cell.angle_alpha   90.00
_cell.angle_beta   90.00
_cell.angle_gamma   90.00
#
_symmetry.space_group_name_H-M   'P 1'
#
loop_
_entity.id
_entity.type
_entity.pdbx_description
1 polymer ?
#
loop_
_entity_poly.entity_id
_entity_poly.type
_entity_poly.pdbx_seq_one_letter_code
_entity_poly.pdbx_strand_id
1 'polypeptide(L)'
;MDVRKTTITVGILLILQGAGFYAASDSKSLTALIPAFFGLPIALLGLAALRPSIHKHAIHGAVLLALFGLLAPLGRIASAGLRFSAAGVSQLLMIVLCAVLVVLGLKSFVDARRRRKAAP
;
A
#
# COMPACT_ATOMS: atom_id res chain seq x y z
N MET A 1 -13.48 8.07 5.22
CA MET A 1 -13.22 7.33 3.96
C MET A 1 -13.53 5.86 4.18
N ASP A 2 -14.13 5.20 3.20
CA ASP A 2 -14.33 3.75 3.21
C ASP A 2 -13.00 3.06 2.92
N VAL A 3 -12.47 2.31 3.90
CA VAL A 3 -11.17 1.62 3.77
C VAL A 3 -11.11 0.74 2.53
N ARG A 4 -12.22 0.12 2.11
CA ARG A 4 -12.25 -0.74 0.91
C ARG A 4 -11.95 0.04 -0.35
N LYS A 5 -12.62 1.18 -0.53
CA LYS A 5 -12.39 2.08 -1.68
C LYS A 5 -10.96 2.61 -1.65
N THR A 6 -10.49 3.02 -0.47
CA THR A 6 -9.11 3.50 -0.32
C THR A 6 -8.08 2.42 -0.64
N THR A 7 -8.27 1.17 -0.23
CA THR A 7 -7.38 0.04 -0.58
C THR A 7 -7.28 -0.14 -2.09
N ILE A 8 -8.41 -0.11 -2.81
CA ILE A 8 -8.43 -0.21 -4.28
C ILE A 8 -7.68 0.98 -4.89
N THR A 9 -8.00 2.21 -4.47
CA THR A 9 -7.35 3.42 -4.99
C THR A 9 -5.84 3.41 -4.74
N VAL A 10 -5.41 3.06 -3.53
CA VAL A 10 -3.97 2.96 -3.20
C VAL A 10 -3.28 1.90 -4.06
N GLY A 11 -3.90 0.72 -4.22
CA GLY A 11 -3.37 -0.33 -5.09
C GLY A 11 -3.21 0.14 -6.53
N ILE A 12 -4.22 0.83 -7.08
CA ILE A 12 -4.17 1.40 -8.44
C ILE A 12 -3.08 2.46 -8.55
N LEU A 13 -2.99 3.40 -7.60
CA LEU A 13 -1.97 4.45 -7.61
C LEU A 13 -0.54 3.86 -7.57
N LEU A 14 -0.33 2.82 -6.76
CA LEU A 14 0.94 2.09 -6.70
C LEU A 14 1.31 1.43 -8.04
N ILE A 15 0.32 0.84 -8.74
CA ILE A 15 0.51 0.26 -10.08
C ILE A 15 0.86 1.35 -11.10
N LEU A 16 0.04 2.40 -11.17
CA LEU A 16 0.20 3.48 -12.15
C LEU A 16 1.53 4.19 -11.98
N GLN A 17 1.91 4.53 -10.74
CA GLN A 17 3.20 5.19 -10.53
C GLN A 17 4.37 4.24 -10.81
N GLY A 18 4.29 2.96 -10.42
CA GLY A 18 5.39 2.02 -10.63
C GLY A 18 5.66 1.82 -12.12
N ALA A 19 4.60 1.65 -12.91
CA ALA A 19 4.68 1.58 -14.37
C ALA A 19 5.16 2.92 -14.97
N GLY A 20 4.66 4.06 -14.47
CA GLY A 20 5.03 5.39 -14.93
C GLY A 20 6.50 5.72 -14.73
N PHE A 21 7.03 5.51 -13.52
CA PHE A 21 8.45 5.73 -13.22
C PHE A 21 9.37 4.76 -13.97
N TYR A 22 8.92 3.53 -14.21
CA TYR A 22 9.67 2.59 -15.04
C TYR A 22 9.76 3.06 -16.49
N ALA A 23 8.64 3.50 -17.07
CA ALA A 23 8.58 3.98 -18.45
C ALA A 23 9.33 5.30 -18.65
N ALA A 24 9.30 6.20 -17.66
CA ALA A 24 9.96 7.51 -17.70
C ALA A 24 11.47 7.47 -17.35
N SER A 25 11.99 6.35 -16.85
CA SER A 25 13.40 6.22 -16.48
C SER A 25 14.24 5.79 -17.69
N ASP A 26 15.24 6.58 -18.07
CA ASP A 26 16.15 6.27 -19.19
C ASP A 26 16.84 4.90 -19.05
N SER A 27 17.20 4.53 -17.82
CA SER A 27 17.83 3.24 -17.52
C SER A 27 16.85 2.07 -17.38
N LYS A 28 15.53 2.29 -17.52
CA LYS A 28 14.46 1.30 -17.30
C LYS A 28 14.69 0.44 -16.05
N SER A 29 14.85 1.10 -14.91
CA SER A 29 15.17 0.40 -13.67
C SER A 29 14.03 -0.51 -13.22
N LEU A 30 14.24 -1.83 -13.23
CA LEU A 30 13.26 -2.81 -12.71
C LEU A 30 12.87 -2.54 -11.25
N THR A 31 13.74 -1.90 -10.46
CA THR A 31 13.40 -1.52 -9.08
C THR A 31 12.27 -0.49 -9.00
N ALA A 32 12.04 0.31 -10.04
CA ALA A 32 10.92 1.25 -10.11
C ALA A 32 9.56 0.55 -10.23
N LEU A 33 9.52 -0.74 -10.59
CA LEU A 33 8.31 -1.58 -10.66
C LEU A 33 7.92 -2.19 -9.31
N ILE A 34 8.78 -2.12 -8.29
CA ILE A 34 8.47 -2.67 -6.95
C ILE A 34 7.12 -2.13 -6.41
N PRO A 35 6.78 -0.83 -6.53
CA PRO A 35 5.47 -0.34 -6.11
C PRO A 35 4.32 -1.02 -6.85
N ALA A 36 4.45 -1.29 -8.16
CA ALA A 36 3.41 -1.97 -8.92
C ALA A 36 3.23 -3.43 -8.49
N PHE A 37 4.33 -4.11 -8.15
CA PHE A 37 4.28 -5.48 -7.62
C PHE A 37 3.53 -5.57 -6.29
N PHE A 38 3.62 -4.55 -5.43
CA PHE A 38 2.81 -4.46 -4.21
C PHE A 38 1.39 -3.95 -4.48
N GLY A 39 1.25 -3.00 -5.41
CA GLY A 39 -0.02 -2.39 -5.77
C GLY A 39 -1.01 -3.39 -6.34
N LEU A 40 -0.56 -4.34 -7.17
CA LEU A 40 -1.40 -5.36 -7.79
C LEU A 40 -2.14 -6.23 -6.76
N PRO A 41 -1.47 -6.95 -5.84
CA PRO A 41 -2.16 -7.74 -4.82
C PRO A 41 -2.98 -6.87 -3.86
N ILE A 42 -2.53 -5.65 -3.53
CA ILE A 42 -3.32 -4.71 -2.71
C ILE A 42 -4.64 -4.34 -3.41
N ALA A 43 -4.60 -4.03 -4.71
CA ALA A 43 -5.80 -3.71 -5.51
C ALA A 43 -6.76 -4.91 -5.58
N LEU A 44 -6.22 -6.11 -5.85
CA LEU A 44 -7.01 -7.35 -5.90
C LEU A 44 -7.67 -7.66 -4.54
N LEU A 45 -6.95 -7.49 -3.44
CA LEU A 45 -7.52 -7.65 -2.09
C LEU A 45 -8.54 -6.56 -1.78
N GLY A 46 -8.34 -5.32 -2.25
CA GLY A 46 -9.34 -4.26 -2.17
C GLY A 46 -10.65 -4.64 -2.89
N LEU A 47 -10.56 -5.22 -4.09
CA LEU A 47 -11.71 -5.73 -4.84
C LEU A 47 -12.36 -6.92 -4.13
N ALA A 48 -11.57 -7.87 -3.63
CA ALA A 48 -12.07 -8.99 -2.84
C ALA A 48 -12.80 -8.51 -1.58
N ALA A 49 -12.37 -7.39 -0.99
CA ALA A 49 -12.99 -6.80 0.18
C ALA A 49 -14.40 -6.23 -0.05
N LEU A 50 -14.85 -6.13 -1.30
CA LEU A 50 -16.23 -5.78 -1.64
C LEU A 50 -17.20 -6.93 -1.30
N ARG A 51 -16.71 -8.18 -1.24
CA ARG A 51 -17.52 -9.35 -0.87
C ARG A 51 -17.70 -9.42 0.66
N PRO A 52 -18.94 -9.38 1.18
CA PRO A 52 -19.19 -9.35 2.63
C PRO A 52 -18.61 -10.53 3.40
N SER A 53 -18.55 -11.73 2.80
CA SER A 53 -18.04 -12.95 3.44
C SER A 53 -16.54 -12.90 3.76
N ILE A 54 -15.74 -12.23 2.91
CA ILE A 54 -14.28 -12.23 3.02
C ILE A 54 -13.68 -10.85 3.32
N HIS A 55 -14.50 -9.80 3.46
CA HIS A 55 -14.01 -8.43 3.58
C HIS A 55 -12.96 -8.21 4.67
N LYS A 56 -13.13 -8.85 5.84
CA LYS A 56 -12.19 -8.70 6.95
C LYS A 56 -10.81 -9.25 6.59
N HIS A 57 -10.76 -10.48 6.08
CA HIS A 57 -9.52 -11.15 5.69
C HIS A 57 -8.82 -10.40 4.56
N ALA A 58 -9.59 -9.96 3.56
CA ALA A 58 -9.06 -9.21 2.44
C ALA A 58 -8.41 -7.88 2.87
N ILE A 59 -9.06 -7.13 3.77
CA ILE A 59 -8.47 -5.89 4.30
C ILE A 59 -7.25 -6.17 5.19
N HIS A 60 -7.25 -7.19 6.04
CA HIS A 60 -6.07 -7.51 6.86
C HIS A 60 -4.89 -7.91 5.97
N GLY A 61 -5.13 -8.73 4.95
CA GLY A 61 -4.10 -9.08 3.96
C GLY A 61 -3.55 -7.85 3.25
N ALA A 62 -4.41 -6.92 2.82
CA ALA A 62 -3.98 -5.71 2.14
C ALA A 62 -3.15 -4.79 3.05
N VAL A 63 -3.55 -4.65 4.32
CA VAL A 63 -2.81 -3.86 5.33
C VAL A 63 -1.46 -4.51 5.66
N LEU A 64 -1.38 -5.84 5.73
CA LEU A 64 -0.12 -6.55 5.94
C LEU A 64 0.84 -6.36 4.75
N LEU A 65 0.33 -6.48 3.52
CA LEU A 65 1.13 -6.19 2.33
C LEU A 65 1.59 -4.74 2.29
N ALA A 66 0.71 -3.79 2.65
CA ALA A 66 1.08 -2.38 2.75
C ALA A 66 2.15 -2.14 3.83
N LEU A 67 2.09 -2.86 4.95
CA LEU A 67 3.12 -2.79 5.99
C LEU A 67 4.48 -3.26 5.46
N PHE A 68 4.54 -4.38 4.74
CA PHE A 68 5.77 -4.80 4.08
C PHE A 68 6.23 -3.80 3.01
N GLY A 69 5.29 -3.23 2.25
CA GLY A 69 5.56 -2.20 1.26
C GLY A 69 6.05 -0.87 1.85
N LEU A 70 5.79 -0.63 3.12
CA LEU A 70 6.34 0.48 3.90
C LEU A 70 7.74 0.14 4.44
N LEU A 71 7.89 -1.02 5.09
CA LEU A 71 9.10 -1.39 5.81
C LEU A 71 10.27 -1.74 4.87
N ALA A 72 10.01 -2.39 3.73
CA ALA A 72 11.06 -2.79 2.80
C ALA A 72 11.89 -1.59 2.26
N PRO A 73 11.28 -0.53 1.68
CA PRO A 73 12.04 0.63 1.22
C PRO A 73 12.66 1.43 2.38
N LEU A 74 12.02 1.48 3.56
CA LEU A 74 12.62 2.11 4.75
C LEU A 74 13.89 1.39 5.21
N GLY A 75 13.87 0.05 5.25
CA GLY A 75 15.05 -0.75 5.58
C GLY A 75 16.19 -0.53 4.58
N ARG A 76 15.88 -0.42 3.29
CA ARG A 76 16.87 -0.08 2.25
C ARG A 76 17.46 1.31 2.45
N ILE A 77 16.63 2.30 2.77
CA ILE A 77 17.09 3.68 3.01
C ILE A 77 17.96 3.74 4.27
N ALA A 78 17.58 3.02 5.33
CA ALA A 78 18.36 2.97 6.56
C ALA A 78 19.74 2.32 6.37
N SER A 79 19.85 1.29 5.52
CA SER A 79 21.11 0.57 5.30
C SER A 79 22.01 1.20 4.23
N ALA A 80 21.44 1.74 3.16
CA ALA A 80 22.19 2.19 1.97
C ALA A 80 22.02 3.69 1.66
N GLY A 81 21.29 4.42 2.50
CA GLY A 81 20.99 5.83 2.31
C GLY A 81 19.89 6.11 1.27
N LEU A 82 19.38 7.33 1.31
CA LEU A 82 18.44 7.84 0.32
C LEU A 82 19.18 8.22 -0.96
N ARG A 83 18.64 7.80 -2.11
CA ARG A 83 19.15 8.16 -3.44
C ARG A 83 18.09 8.96 -4.17
N PHE A 84 18.44 10.15 -4.64
CA PHE A 84 17.55 10.99 -5.44
C PHE A 84 17.63 10.56 -6.91
N SER A 85 16.93 9.47 -7.22
CA SER A 85 16.75 8.95 -8.59
C SER A 85 15.27 8.64 -8.83
N ALA A 86 14.88 8.37 -10.08
CA ALA A 86 13.52 7.95 -10.41
C ALA A 86 13.04 6.76 -9.55
N ALA A 87 13.90 5.76 -9.36
CA ALA A 87 13.62 4.63 -8.47
C ALA A 87 13.48 5.05 -7.00
N GLY A 88 14.34 5.97 -6.52
CA GLY A 88 14.26 6.50 -5.16
C GLY A 88 12.97 7.26 -4.90
N VAL A 89 12.54 8.13 -5.83
CA VAL A 89 11.28 8.88 -5.75
C VAL A 89 10.09 7.92 -5.79
N SER A 90 10.10 6.93 -6.69
CA SER A 90 9.08 5.89 -6.78
C SER A 90 8.93 5.12 -5.45
N GLN A 91 10.04 4.80 -4.78
CA GLN A 91 10.04 4.16 -3.46
C GLN A 91 9.53 5.08 -2.34
N LEU A 92 9.86 6.37 -2.36
CA LEU A 92 9.32 7.33 -1.39
C LEU A 92 7.79 7.47 -1.52
N LEU A 93 7.27 7.50 -2.74
CA LEU A 93 5.83 7.55 -2.95
C LEU A 93 5.15 6.24 -2.50
N MET A 94 5.79 5.09 -2.74
CA MET A 94 5.32 3.81 -2.20
C MET A 94 5.24 3.84 -0.66
N ILE A 95 6.26 4.37 0.03
CA ILE A 95 6.23 4.57 1.49
C ILE A 95 5.00 5.37 1.90
N VAL A 96 4.74 6.51 1.25
CA VAL A 96 3.62 7.39 1.60
C VAL A 96 2.27 6.68 1.38
N LEU A 97 2.06 6.07 0.22
CA LEU A 97 0.81 5.38 -0.12
C LEU A 97 0.55 4.19 0.80
N CYS A 98 1.58 3.40 1.10
CA CYS A 98 1.50 2.28 2.04
C CYS A 98 1.24 2.75 3.48
N ALA A 99 1.89 3.82 3.93
CA ALA A 99 1.67 4.38 5.26
C ALA A 99 0.23 4.85 5.44
N VAL A 100 -0.34 5.53 4.44
CA VAL A 100 -1.76 5.94 4.46
C VAL A 100 -2.68 4.73 4.64
N LEU A 101 -2.46 3.66 3.86
CA LEU A 101 -3.28 2.45 3.95
C LEU A 101 -3.15 1.75 5.32
N VAL A 102 -1.93 1.67 5.86
CA VAL A 102 -1.69 1.10 7.20
C VAL A 102 -2.41 1.92 8.28
N VAL A 103 -2.25 3.25 8.29
CA VAL A 103 -2.88 4.13 9.29
C VAL A 103 -4.40 4.02 9.23
N LEU A 104 -4.99 4.04 8.04
CA LEU A 104 -6.44 3.89 7.88
C LEU A 104 -6.95 2.51 8.27
N GLY A 105 -6.19 1.45 7.96
CA GLY A 105 -6.48 0.08 8.39
C GLY A 105 -6.50 -0.05 9.92
N LEU A 106 -5.48 0.49 10.59
CA LEU A 106 -5.39 0.51 12.05
C LEU A 106 -6.53 1.32 12.68
N LYS A 107 -6.82 2.51 12.13
CA LYS A 107 -7.94 3.34 12.60
C LYS A 107 -9.27 2.58 12.49
N SER A 108 -9.53 1.93 11.36
CA SER A 108 -10.74 1.13 11.16
C SER A 108 -10.86 -0.02 12.16
N PHE A 109 -9.74 -0.68 12.50
CA PHE A 109 -9.73 -1.73 13.51
C PHE A 109 -10.05 -1.19 14.91
N VAL A 110 -9.43 -0.07 15.29
CA VAL A 110 -9.68 0.60 16.57
C VAL A 110 -11.13 1.06 16.68
N ASP A 111 -11.68 1.68 15.63
CA ASP A 111 -13.06 2.15 15.60
C ASP A 111 -14.05 0.97 15.74
N ALA A 112 -13.78 -0.17 15.08
CA ALA A 112 -14.58 -1.38 15.23
C ALA A 112 -14.55 -1.93 16.66
N ARG A 113 -13.38 -1.92 17.32
CA ARG A 113 -13.25 -2.35 18.72
C ARG A 113 -14.00 -1.41 19.68
N ARG A 114 -13.93 -0.10 19.46
CA ARG A 114 -14.66 0.89 20.26
C ARG A 114 -16.18 0.69 20.17
N ARG A 115 -16.70 0.46 18.95
CA ARG A 115 -18.14 0.18 18.75
C ARG A 115 -18.62 -1.08 19.46
N ARG A 116 -17.82 -2.14 19.48
CA ARG A 116 -18.14 -3.37 20.24
C ARG A 116 -18.21 -3.16 21.74
N LYS A 117 -17.37 -2.27 22.29
CA LYS A 117 -17.39 -1.92 23.72
C LYS A 117 -18.56 -1.01 24.13
N ALA A 118 -19.08 -0.24 23.17
CA ALA A 118 -20.18 0.70 23.41
C ALA A 118 -21.57 0.09 23.08
N ALA A 119 -21.62 -1.12 22.54
CA ALA A 119 -22.87 -1.85 22.35
C ALA A 119 -23.32 -2.42 23.71
N PRO A 120 -24.58 -2.19 24.13
CA PRO A 120 -25.14 -2.68 25.38
C PRO A 120 -25.28 -4.21 25.41
#